data_AF-A0A7C2ILL8-F1
#
_entry.id   AF-A0A7C2ILL8-F1
#
_cell.length_a   1.000
_cell.length_b   1.000
_cell.length_c   1.000
_cell.angle_alpha   90.00
_cell.angle_beta   90.00
_cell.angle_gamma   90.00
#
_symmetry.space_group_name_H-M   'P 1'
#
loop_
_entity.id
_entity.type
_entity.pdbx_description
1 polymer ?
#
loop_
_entity_poly.entity_id
_entity_poly.type
_entity_poly.pdbx_seq_one_letter_code
_entity_poly.pdbx_strand_id
1 'polypeptide(L)'
;MPIVTRKTTDDEPIGADGRTWVLWAIAQIEAALHAGDEPPRFQRRNPWAFWLLAREVDEDPWLSERVEIDVRGCGVYWKRRRRRS
;
A
#
# COMPACT_ATOMS: atom_id res chain seq x y z
N MET A 1 -28.37 14.24 -2.46
CA MET A 1 -27.53 13.15 -2.99
C MET A 1 -26.30 13.07 -2.10
N PRO A 2 -25.98 11.95 -1.43
CA PRO A 2 -24.73 11.86 -0.70
C PRO A 2 -23.60 11.79 -1.72
N ILE A 3 -22.70 12.76 -1.67
CA ILE A 3 -21.42 12.73 -2.37
C ILE A 3 -20.63 11.62 -1.69
N VAL A 4 -20.58 10.45 -2.33
CA VAL A 4 -19.60 9.42 -1.99
C VAL A 4 -18.26 10.03 -2.38
N THR A 5 -17.59 10.62 -1.40
CA THR A 5 -16.18 11.02 -1.51
C THR A 5 -15.41 9.74 -1.79
N ARG A 6 -15.20 9.43 -3.07
CA ARG A 6 -14.11 8.58 -3.52
C ARG A 6 -12.88 9.08 -2.75
N LYS A 7 -12.27 8.23 -1.94
CA LYS A 7 -10.94 8.44 -1.36
C LYS A 7 -9.94 8.55 -2.52
N THR A 8 -9.96 9.72 -3.15
CA THR A 8 -8.96 10.19 -4.10
C THR A 8 -7.76 10.50 -3.21
N THR A 9 -6.73 9.66 -3.16
CA THR A 9 -5.47 9.87 -3.93
C THR A 9 -4.83 11.26 -3.80
N ASP A 10 -5.26 12.10 -2.85
CA ASP A 10 -4.85 13.52 -2.74
C ASP A 10 -3.65 13.75 -1.79
N ASP A 11 -3.34 12.81 -0.89
CA ASP A 11 -2.30 12.98 0.14
C ASP A 11 -0.95 12.31 -0.21
N GLU A 12 -0.71 11.94 -1.47
CA GLU A 12 0.62 11.42 -1.81
C GLU A 12 1.63 12.58 -1.72
N PRO A 13 2.68 12.48 -0.87
CA PRO A 13 3.54 13.63 -0.63
C PRO A 13 4.36 13.96 -1.89
N ILE A 14 3.96 15.03 -2.57
CA ILE A 14 4.59 15.50 -3.82
C ILE A 14 6.00 15.97 -3.49
N GLY A 15 7.01 15.32 -4.06
CA GLY A 15 8.42 15.67 -3.86
C GLY A 15 9.06 15.10 -2.59
N ALA A 16 8.35 14.28 -1.81
CA ALA A 16 8.98 13.57 -0.69
C ALA A 16 10.07 12.61 -1.17
N ASP A 17 11.10 12.48 -0.34
CA ASP A 17 12.14 11.48 -0.51
C ASP A 17 11.54 10.06 -0.47
N GLY A 18 12.32 9.07 -0.92
CA GLY A 18 11.85 7.69 -1.00
C GLY A 18 11.32 7.18 0.33
N ARG A 19 11.93 7.59 1.46
CA ARG A 19 11.60 7.09 2.79
C ARG A 19 10.32 7.69 3.36
N THR A 20 10.12 9.00 3.26
CA THR A 20 8.87 9.64 3.71
C THR A 20 7.67 9.11 2.94
N TRP A 21 7.83 8.85 1.65
CA TRP A 21 6.78 8.21 0.85
C TRP A 21 6.47 6.79 1.32
N VAL A 22 7.49 5.98 1.62
CA VAL A 22 7.30 4.59 2.09
C VAL A 22 6.55 4.56 3.43
N LEU A 23 6.94 5.39 4.40
CA LEU A 23 6.24 5.45 5.70
C LEU A 23 4.77 5.84 5.55
N TRP A 24 4.48 6.82 4.70
CA TRP A 24 3.11 7.20 4.38
C TRP A 24 2.35 6.07 3.67
N ALA A 25 2.98 5.39 2.71
CA ALA A 25 2.37 4.27 1.99
C ALA A 25 2.03 3.10 2.92
N ILE A 26 2.90 2.79 3.89
CA ILE A 26 2.64 1.78 4.93
C ILE A 26 1.42 2.18 5.76
N ALA A 27 1.36 3.41 6.27
CA ALA A 27 0.21 3.87 7.06
C ALA A 27 -1.12 3.77 6.28
N GLN A 28 -1.11 4.07 4.98
CA GLN A 28 -2.28 3.91 4.12
C GLN A 28 -2.68 2.44 3.91
N ILE A 29 -1.68 1.56 3.78
CA ILE A 29 -1.88 0.10 3.68
C ILE A 29 -2.50 -0.43 4.98
N GLU A 30 -1.94 -0.06 6.13
CA GLU A 30 -2.44 -0.44 7.45
C GLU A 30 -3.88 0.05 7.66
N ALA A 31 -4.16 1.32 7.36
CA ALA A 31 -5.49 1.88 7.49
C ALA A 31 -6.51 1.16 6.60
N ALA A 32 -6.15 0.83 5.36
CA ALA A 32 -7.00 0.08 4.45
C ALA A 32 -7.23 -1.36 4.93
N LEU A 33 -6.19 -2.03 5.44
CA LEU A 33 -6.31 -3.35 6.05
C LEU A 33 -7.23 -3.37 7.27
N HIS A 34 -7.09 -2.37 8.16
CA HIS A 34 -7.93 -2.24 9.35
C HIS A 34 -9.39 -1.93 9.01
N ALA A 35 -9.63 -1.15 7.96
CA ALA A 35 -10.97 -0.87 7.46
C ALA A 35 -11.59 -2.06 6.71
N GLY A 36 -10.79 -3.04 6.29
CA GLY A 36 -11.24 -4.11 5.40
C GLY A 36 -11.53 -3.62 3.97
N ASP A 37 -10.92 -2.49 3.58
CA ASP A 37 -11.06 -1.86 2.27
C ASP A 37 -10.16 -2.53 1.21
N GLU A 38 -10.30 -2.12 -0.06
CA GLU A 38 -9.41 -2.50 -1.15
C GLU A 38 -7.97 -1.99 -0.96
N PRO A 39 -6.95 -2.62 -1.59
CA PRO A 39 -5.58 -2.15 -1.47
C PRO A 39 -5.40 -0.73 -2.02
N PRO A 40 -4.65 0.14 -1.31
CA PRO A 40 -4.43 1.49 -1.76
C PRO A 40 -3.69 1.48 -3.09
N ARG A 41 -4.09 2.40 -3.97
CA ARG A 41 -3.40 2.63 -5.25
C ARG A 41 -2.60 3.91 -5.13
N PHE A 42 -1.33 3.84 -5.48
CA PHE A 42 -0.42 4.98 -5.47
C PHE A 42 -0.23 5.52 -6.89
N GLN A 43 0.00 6.83 -7.03
CA GLN A 43 0.25 7.43 -8.34
C GLN A 43 1.71 7.29 -8.76
N ARG A 44 2.65 7.27 -7.80
CA ARG A 44 4.07 7.05 -8.07
C ARG A 44 4.27 5.70 -8.78
N ARG A 45 5.02 5.75 -9.89
CA ARG A 45 5.41 4.58 -10.70
C ARG A 45 6.92 4.36 -10.66
N ASN A 46 7.55 4.69 -9.53
CA ASN A 46 8.98 4.51 -9.34
C ASN A 46 9.24 3.13 -8.72
N PRO A 47 9.82 2.16 -9.46
CA PRO A 47 10.08 0.82 -8.94
C PRO A 47 10.96 0.82 -7.69
N TRP A 48 11.86 1.79 -7.55
CA TRP A 48 12.76 1.86 -6.40
C TRP A 48 12.03 2.18 -5.09
N ALA A 49 11.00 3.03 -5.15
CA ALA A 49 10.15 3.33 -4.00
C ALA A 49 9.30 2.11 -3.60
N PHE A 50 8.82 1.35 -4.59
CA PHE A 50 8.10 0.10 -4.33
C PHE A 50 9.01 -1.02 -3.84
N TRP A 51 10.28 -1.05 -4.25
CA TRP A 51 11.25 -1.99 -3.71
C TRP A 51 11.52 -1.72 -2.23
N LEU A 52 11.68 -0.45 -1.83
CA LEU A 52 11.78 -0.09 -0.42
C LEU A 52 10.51 -0.43 0.36
N LEU A 53 9.33 -0.13 -0.21
CA LEU A 53 8.05 -0.49 0.39
C LEU A 53 7.90 -2.00 0.58
N ALA A 54 8.27 -2.80 -0.43
CA ALA A 54 8.24 -4.25 -0.36
C ALA A 54 9.15 -4.78 0.75
N ARG A 55 10.34 -4.18 0.89
CA ARG A 55 11.27 -4.52 1.97
C ARG A 55 10.69 -4.23 3.35
N GLU A 56 10.16 -3.03 3.59
CA GLU A 56 9.57 -2.68 4.88
C GLU A 56 8.35 -3.57 5.21
N VAL A 57 7.53 -3.90 4.20
CA VAL A 57 6.41 -4.83 4.34
C VAL A 57 6.88 -6.25 4.68
N ASP A 58 8.02 -6.69 4.15
CA ASP A 58 8.61 -8.01 4.44
C ASP A 58 9.27 -8.07 5.83
N GLU A 59 9.81 -6.95 6.31
CA GLU A 59 10.36 -6.83 7.67
C GLU A 59 9.27 -6.87 8.76
N ASP A 60 8.02 -6.51 8.43
CA ASP A 60 6.86 -6.63 9.32
C ASP A 60 6.10 -7.97 9.11
N PRO A 61 6.05 -8.88 10.12
CA PRO A 61 5.38 -10.17 9.98
C PRO A 61 3.86 -10.06 9.73
N TRP A 62 3.21 -9.02 10.26
CA TRP A 62 1.78 -8.85 10.12
C TRP A 62 1.40 -8.37 8.71
N LEU A 63 2.16 -7.41 8.18
CA LEU A 63 2.01 -6.91 6.81
C LEU A 63 2.43 -7.96 5.77
N SER A 64 3.58 -8.61 5.95
CA SER A 64 4.09 -9.61 4.99
C SER A 64 3.14 -10.79 4.80
N GLU A 65 2.35 -11.17 5.79
CA GLU A 65 1.30 -12.20 5.67
C GLU A 65 0.06 -11.75 4.89
N ARG A 66 -0.20 -10.44 4.83
CA ARG A 66 -1.47 -9.85 4.37
C ARG A 66 -1.34 -9.07 3.07
N VAL A 67 -0.14 -8.62 2.75
CA VAL A 67 0.14 -7.69 1.66
C VAL A 67 1.21 -8.26 0.75
N GLU A 68 1.03 -8.05 -0.55
CA GLU A 68 2.00 -8.32 -1.58
C GLU A 68 2.23 -7.04 -2.37
N ILE A 69 3.51 -6.69 -2.56
CA ILE A 69 3.93 -5.51 -3.29
C ILE A 69 4.51 -5.94 -4.63
N ASP A 70 3.89 -5.51 -5.72
CA ASP A 70 4.46 -5.66 -7.06
C ASP A 70 5.36 -4.48 -7.37
N VAL A 71 6.66 -4.73 -7.24
CA VAL A 71 7.70 -3.74 -7.54
C VAL A 71 7.74 -3.38 -9.03
N ARG A 72 7.46 -4.33 -9.93
CA ARG A 72 7.52 -4.11 -11.37
C ARG A 72 6.30 -3.37 -11.89
N GLY A 73 5.12 -3.78 -11.44
CA GLY A 73 3.85 -3.11 -11.74
C GLY A 73 3.55 -1.89 -10.88
N CYS A 74 4.40 -1.58 -9.89
CA CYS A 74 4.19 -0.51 -8.91
C CYS A 74 2.78 -0.60 -8.28
N GLY A 75 2.45 -1.77 -7.76
CA GLY A 75 1.13 -2.09 -7.22
C GLY A 75 1.17 -2.72 -5.83
N VAL A 76 0.06 -2.62 -5.12
CA VAL A 76 -0.17 -3.27 -3.83
C VAL A 76 -1.38 -4.18 -3.92
N TYR A 77 -1.27 -5.38 -3.35
CA TYR A 77 -2.30 -6.40 -3.41
C TYR A 77 -2.49 -7.05 -2.03
N TRP A 78 -3.72 -7.45 -1.72
CA TRP A 78 -3.99 -8.25 -0.54
C TRP A 78 -3.68 -9.73 -0.82
N LYS A 79 -2.83 -10.33 0.00
CA LYS A 79 -2.60 -11.77 0.00
C LYS A 79 -3.91 -12.45 0.42
N ARG A 80 -4.52 -13.20 -0.49
CA ARG A 80 -5.69 -14.01 -0.16
C ARG A 80 -5.27 -15.06 0.87
N ARG A 81 -5.86 -15.03 2.07
CA ARG A 81 -5.76 -16.18 2.99
C ARG A 81 -6.26 -17.40 2.24
N ARG A 82 -5.36 -18.36 1.97
CA ARG A 82 -5.79 -19.69 1.53
C ARG A 82 -6.66 -20.23 2.66
N ARG A 83 -7.98 -20.27 2.47
CA ARG A 83 -8.85 -21.07 3.33
C ARG A 83 -8.37 -22.50 3.16
N ARG A 84 -7.64 -23.02 4.15
CA ARG A 84 -7.53 -24.48 4.31
C ARG A 84 -8.95 -24.94 4.62
N SER A 85 -9.55 -25.58 3.62
CA SER A 85 -10.82 -26.28 3.75
C SER A 85 -10.64 -27.57 4.54
#